data_AF-A0ABD0QPZ2-F1
#
_entry.id   AF-A0ABD0QPZ2-F1
#
_cell.length_a   1.000
_cell.length_b   1.000
_cell.length_c   1.000
_cell.angle_alpha   90.00
_cell.angle_beta   90.00
_cell.angle_gamma   90.00
#
_symmetry.space_group_name_H-M   'P 1'
#
loop_
_entity.id
_entity.type
_entity.pdbx_description
1 polymer ?
#
loop_
_entity_poly.entity_id
_entity_poly.type
_entity_poly.pdbx_seq_one_letter_code
_entity_poly.pdbx_strand_id
1 'polypeptide(L)'
;SPLGNNQGFEVKLNSSNSEKTSHLKHTFSGLKYNTLYKVMLWTLGCGKKSTEKSITCVTGITKPVAPKIEAVRVSELQYNKFTLIIQSDMFNDSNGPVLYYGVLVYSNTNDCFDKSNEIDKCLLNTYEDWKAKKCSTFLAVVKKQGETGSRNVQTQTTIIGDETVWNGYRNGELDAKGIYK
;
A
#
# COMPACT_ATOMS: atom_id res chain seq x y z
N SER A 1 42.75 -14.11 -33.29
CA SER A 1 41.28 -14.15 -33.12
C SER A 1 40.65 -13.15 -34.07
N PRO A 2 39.63 -13.50 -34.88
CA PRO A 2 39.01 -12.50 -35.73
C PRO A 2 38.34 -11.45 -34.83
N LEU A 3 38.52 -10.18 -35.17
CA LEU A 3 37.90 -9.04 -34.52
C LEU A 3 36.38 -9.19 -34.68
N GLY A 4 35.69 -9.56 -33.59
CA GLY A 4 34.23 -9.68 -33.60
C GLY A 4 33.61 -8.33 -33.90
N ASN A 5 32.96 -8.21 -35.06
CA ASN A 5 32.27 -6.98 -35.45
C ASN A 5 30.92 -6.93 -34.72
N ASN A 6 30.86 -6.19 -33.61
CA ASN A 6 29.64 -6.02 -32.82
C ASN A 6 28.60 -5.24 -33.65
N GLN A 7 27.48 -5.88 -33.94
CA GLN A 7 26.35 -5.33 -34.71
C GLN A 7 25.25 -4.78 -33.80
N GLY A 8 25.44 -4.78 -32.48
CA GLY A 8 24.54 -4.25 -31.48
C GLY A 8 24.14 -5.30 -30.44
N PHE A 9 22.98 -5.07 -29.85
CA PHE A 9 22.45 -5.86 -28.75
C PHE A 9 21.01 -6.26 -29.04
N GLU A 10 20.61 -7.40 -28.48
CA GLU A 10 19.21 -7.76 -28.34
C GLU A 10 18.89 -7.84 -26.86
N VAL A 11 17.82 -7.19 -26.44
CA VAL A 11 17.35 -7.12 -25.06
C VAL A 11 15.95 -7.69 -24.96
N LYS A 12 15.63 -8.32 -23.83
CA LYS A 12 14.31 -8.90 -23.58
C LYS A 12 13.97 -8.80 -22.10
N LEU A 13 12.71 -8.54 -21.80
CA LEU A 13 12.20 -8.45 -20.44
C LEU A 13 11.21 -9.59 -20.17
N ASN A 14 11.52 -10.49 -19.24
CA ASN A 14 10.71 -11.68 -18.97
C ASN A 14 10.34 -12.41 -20.28
N SER A 15 9.06 -12.73 -20.47
CA SER A 15 8.53 -13.39 -21.67
C SER A 15 8.06 -12.39 -22.74
N SER A 16 8.44 -11.10 -22.67
CA SER A 16 8.09 -10.10 -23.68
C SER A 16 8.74 -10.41 -25.03
N ASN A 17 8.32 -9.70 -26.07
CA ASN A 17 9.09 -9.65 -27.31
C ASN A 17 10.48 -9.07 -27.04
N SER A 18 11.47 -9.55 -27.80
CA SER A 18 12.82 -9.01 -27.76
C SER A 18 12.95 -7.79 -28.67
N GLU A 19 13.82 -6.87 -28.29
CA GLU A 19 14.09 -5.65 -29.02
C GLU A 19 15.57 -5.57 -29.36
N LYS A 20 15.90 -5.09 -30.57
CA LYS A 20 17.28 -4.87 -31.00
C LYS A 20 17.65 -3.41 -30.82
N THR A 21 18.85 -3.15 -30.33
CA THR A 21 19.38 -1.79 -30.12
C THR A 21 20.88 -1.75 -30.36
N SER A 22 21.38 -0.65 -30.90
CA SER A 22 22.82 -0.36 -30.97
C SER A 22 23.30 0.50 -29.79
N HIS A 23 22.38 0.99 -28.95
CA HIS A 23 22.70 1.84 -27.81
C HIS A 23 23.27 1.03 -26.65
N LEU A 24 24.22 1.63 -25.94
CA LEU A 24 24.80 1.07 -24.71
C LEU A 24 23.87 1.17 -23.49
N LYS A 25 22.74 1.88 -23.64
CA LYS A 25 21.71 2.06 -22.61
C LYS A 25 20.35 1.76 -23.21
N HIS A 26 19.52 1.06 -22.45
CA HIS A 26 18.14 0.75 -22.80
C HIS A 26 17.27 0.82 -21.55
N THR A 27 16.06 1.35 -21.70
CA THR A 27 15.11 1.56 -20.59
C THR A 27 13.81 0.87 -20.93
N PHE A 28 13.41 -0.09 -20.10
CA PHE A 28 12.06 -0.65 -20.13
C PHE A 28 11.10 0.28 -19.37
N SER A 29 9.97 0.61 -19.97
CA SER A 29 8.94 1.47 -19.40
C SER A 29 7.63 0.69 -19.19
N GLY A 30 6.67 1.31 -18.49
CA GLY A 30 5.36 0.68 -18.25
C GLY A 30 5.40 -0.54 -17.33
N LEU A 31 6.43 -0.64 -16.49
CA LEU A 31 6.58 -1.77 -15.56
C LEU A 31 5.62 -1.64 -14.37
N LYS A 32 5.15 -2.77 -13.87
CA LYS A 32 4.41 -2.83 -12.61
C LYS A 32 5.35 -2.53 -11.45
N TYR A 33 4.84 -1.89 -10.41
CA TYR A 33 5.55 -1.68 -9.14
C TYR A 33 5.69 -3.01 -8.38
N ASN A 34 6.63 -3.06 -7.44
CA ASN A 34 6.89 -4.21 -6.57
C ASN A 34 6.91 -5.56 -7.31
N THR A 35 7.46 -5.58 -8.53
CA THR A 35 7.41 -6.75 -9.43
C THR A 35 8.82 -7.15 -9.84
N LEU A 36 9.12 -8.44 -9.74
CA LEU A 36 10.39 -9.02 -10.18
C LEU A 36 10.40 -9.17 -11.71
N TYR A 37 11.44 -8.62 -12.34
CA TYR A 37 11.70 -8.75 -13.76
C TYR A 37 13.08 -9.36 -14.00
N LYS A 38 13.15 -10.29 -14.95
CA LYS A 38 14.38 -10.85 -15.53
C LYS A 38 14.68 -10.10 -16.83
N VAL A 39 15.79 -9.37 -16.85
CA VAL A 39 16.34 -8.76 -18.07
C VAL A 39 17.32 -9.74 -18.69
N MET A 40 17.18 -9.98 -19.99
CA MET A 40 18.07 -10.83 -20.78
C MET A 40 18.71 -10.01 -21.90
N LEU A 41 19.99 -10.25 -22.13
CA LEU A 41 20.85 -9.52 -23.06
C LEU A 41 21.67 -10.49 -23.90
N TRP A 42 21.75 -10.21 -25.19
CA TRP A 42 22.66 -10.85 -26.14
C TRP A 42 23.44 -9.77 -26.89
N THR A 43 24.72 -10.01 -27.18
CA THR A 43 25.42 -9.25 -28.21
C THR A 43 25.17 -9.89 -29.57
N LEU A 44 25.13 -9.07 -30.61
CA LEU A 44 24.91 -9.49 -31.99
C LEU A 44 26.21 -9.36 -32.77
N GLY A 45 26.61 -10.40 -33.51
CA GLY A 45 27.79 -10.37 -34.35
C GLY A 45 27.67 -11.35 -35.52
N CYS A 46 27.99 -10.90 -36.73
CA CYS A 46 27.89 -11.69 -37.96
C CYS A 46 26.54 -12.44 -38.09
N GLY A 47 25.43 -11.77 -37.74
CA GLY A 47 24.09 -12.35 -37.78
C GLY A 47 23.75 -13.39 -36.69
N LYS A 48 24.64 -13.62 -35.71
CA LYS A 48 24.45 -14.57 -34.61
C LYS A 48 24.33 -13.86 -33.25
N LYS A 49 23.63 -14.50 -32.31
CA LYS A 49 23.56 -14.10 -30.90
C LYS A 49 24.71 -14.72 -30.11
N SER A 50 25.23 -13.98 -29.13
CA SER A 50 26.11 -14.53 -28.09
C SER A 50 25.37 -15.50 -27.17
N THR A 51 26.06 -16.01 -26.15
CA THR A 51 25.40 -16.58 -24.96
C THR A 51 24.58 -15.50 -24.25
N GLU A 52 23.41 -15.88 -23.71
CA GLU A 52 22.57 -15.00 -22.89
C GLU A 52 23.32 -14.54 -21.64
N LYS A 53 23.21 -13.26 -21.32
CA LYS A 53 23.44 -12.75 -19.96
C LYS A 53 22.12 -12.26 -19.40
N SER A 54 21.84 -12.60 -18.15
CA SER A 54 20.61 -12.14 -17.51
C SER A 54 20.81 -11.71 -16.07
N ILE A 55 19.98 -10.75 -15.67
CA ILE A 55 19.92 -10.21 -14.31
C ILE A 55 18.45 -10.14 -13.90
N THR A 56 18.18 -10.27 -12.61
CA THR A 56 16.84 -10.06 -12.05
C THR A 56 16.82 -8.82 -11.18
N CYS A 57 15.81 -7.97 -11.36
CA CYS A 57 15.60 -6.75 -10.59
C CYS A 57 14.15 -6.62 -10.16
N VAL A 58 13.91 -6.04 -8.99
CA VAL A 58 12.57 -5.68 -8.52
C VAL A 58 12.35 -4.19 -8.77
N THR A 59 11.20 -3.83 -9.31
CA THR A 59 10.80 -2.42 -9.47
C THR A 59 10.52 -1.77 -8.11
N GLY A 60 10.60 -0.44 -8.05
CA GLY A 60 10.27 0.30 -6.84
C GLY A 60 8.81 0.09 -6.37
N ILE A 61 8.50 0.65 -5.20
CA ILE A 61 7.14 0.71 -4.66
C ILE A 61 6.48 2.05 -4.99
N THR A 62 5.16 2.12 -4.86
CA THR A 62 4.38 3.36 -5.02
C THR A 62 3.29 3.43 -3.96
N LYS A 63 2.39 4.43 -4.07
CA LYS A 63 1.24 4.58 -3.18
C LYS A 63 0.48 3.24 -3.05
N PRO A 64 0.13 2.82 -1.82
CA PRO A 64 -0.66 1.62 -1.60
C PRO A 64 -1.94 1.63 -2.43
N VAL A 65 -2.39 0.44 -2.83
CA VAL A 65 -3.68 0.29 -3.50
C VAL A 65 -4.79 0.56 -2.47
N ALA A 66 -5.82 1.31 -2.87
CA ALA A 66 -6.96 1.58 -2.01
C ALA A 66 -7.61 0.26 -1.52
N PRO A 67 -7.93 0.14 -0.22
CA PRO A 67 -8.48 -1.09 0.34
C PRO A 67 -9.92 -1.33 -0.12
N LYS A 68 -10.34 -2.60 -0.16
CA LYS A 68 -11.72 -2.99 -0.46
C LYS A 68 -12.58 -2.94 0.81
N ILE A 69 -13.51 -1.98 0.90
CA ILE A 69 -14.24 -1.66 2.15
C ILE A 69 -15.33 -2.68 2.50
N GLU A 70 -15.83 -3.47 1.53
CA GLU A 70 -16.86 -4.50 1.75
C GLU A 70 -16.49 -5.56 2.79
N ALA A 71 -15.22 -5.62 3.18
CA ALA A 71 -14.65 -6.62 4.09
C ALA A 71 -14.62 -6.19 5.57
N VAL A 72 -15.24 -5.06 5.92
CA VAL A 72 -15.29 -4.57 7.32
C VAL A 72 -16.62 -4.91 7.97
N ARG A 73 -16.59 -5.45 9.19
CA ARG A 73 -17.78 -5.69 10.01
C ARG A 73 -17.60 -5.12 11.41
N VAL A 74 -18.68 -4.57 11.97
CA VAL A 74 -18.73 -4.17 13.38
C VAL A 74 -19.26 -5.36 14.17
N SER A 75 -18.48 -5.89 15.11
CA SER A 75 -18.84 -7.11 15.85
C SER A 75 -19.40 -6.85 17.25
N GLU A 76 -18.94 -5.79 17.91
CA GLU A 76 -19.39 -5.42 19.25
C GLU A 76 -19.55 -3.91 19.34
N LEU A 77 -20.71 -3.47 19.81
CA LEU A 77 -20.98 -2.09 20.22
C LEU A 77 -21.06 -2.10 21.75
N GLN A 78 -20.13 -1.41 22.40
CA GLN A 78 -20.20 -1.13 23.84
C GLN A 78 -20.47 0.37 24.04
N TYR A 79 -20.74 0.76 25.28
CA TYR A 79 -21.20 2.11 25.62
C TYR A 79 -20.32 3.22 25.04
N ASN A 80 -18.99 3.06 24.99
CA ASN A 80 -18.05 4.09 24.52
C ASN A 80 -16.99 3.55 23.54
N LYS A 81 -17.21 2.37 22.96
CA LYS A 81 -16.25 1.71 22.05
C LYS A 81 -16.92 0.73 21.12
N PHE A 82 -16.28 0.45 20.00
CA PHE A 82 -16.73 -0.59 19.08
C PHE A 82 -15.57 -1.40 18.51
N THR A 83 -15.87 -2.63 18.08
CA THR A 83 -14.87 -3.53 17.49
C THR A 83 -15.10 -3.69 15.99
N LEU A 84 -14.05 -3.45 15.22
CA LEU A 84 -13.96 -3.72 13.79
C LEU A 84 -13.26 -5.04 13.54
N ILE A 85 -13.88 -5.86 12.69
CA ILE A 85 -13.26 -7.03 12.07
C ILE A 85 -12.91 -6.66 10.64
N ILE A 86 -11.62 -6.73 10.35
CA ILE A 86 -10.97 -6.28 9.13
C ILE A 86 -10.39 -7.51 8.44
N GLN A 87 -10.87 -7.88 7.25
CA GLN A 87 -10.28 -9.02 6.53
C GLN A 87 -8.89 -8.65 6.01
N SER A 88 -7.94 -9.58 6.09
CA SER A 88 -6.56 -9.32 5.66
C SER A 88 -6.40 -9.18 4.15
N ASP A 89 -7.32 -9.74 3.37
CA ASP A 89 -7.36 -9.65 1.91
C ASP A 89 -7.83 -8.28 1.38
N MET A 90 -8.25 -7.38 2.27
CA MET A 90 -8.58 -6.00 1.89
C MET A 90 -7.34 -5.18 1.52
N PHE A 91 -6.16 -5.59 1.99
CA PHE A 91 -4.88 -4.93 1.71
C PHE A 91 -4.23 -5.59 0.49
N ASN A 92 -3.72 -4.77 -0.42
CA ASN A 92 -3.11 -5.25 -1.66
C ASN A 92 -1.67 -4.75 -1.78
N ASP A 93 -0.73 -5.68 -1.75
CA ASP A 93 0.71 -5.44 -1.79
C ASP A 93 1.28 -5.28 -3.21
N SER A 94 0.44 -5.22 -4.25
CA SER A 94 0.89 -5.14 -5.65
C SER A 94 1.71 -3.87 -5.95
N ASN A 95 1.54 -2.83 -5.14
CA ASN A 95 2.30 -1.58 -5.27
C ASN A 95 3.46 -1.48 -4.26
N GLY A 96 3.64 -2.47 -3.40
CA GLY A 96 4.57 -2.47 -2.27
C GLY A 96 3.91 -3.08 -1.03
N PRO A 97 4.70 -3.55 -0.05
CA PRO A 97 4.16 -4.17 1.16
C PRO A 97 3.36 -3.17 2.00
N VAL A 98 2.14 -3.54 2.39
CA VAL A 98 1.29 -2.78 3.31
C VAL A 98 1.62 -3.18 4.75
N LEU A 99 2.48 -2.39 5.41
CA LEU A 99 2.95 -2.70 6.76
C LEU A 99 1.99 -2.25 7.87
N TYR A 100 1.26 -1.15 7.64
CA TYR A 100 0.38 -0.54 8.62
C TYR A 100 -0.93 -0.11 7.97
N TYR A 101 -1.99 -0.09 8.76
CA TYR A 101 -3.27 0.53 8.42
C TYR A 101 -3.71 1.46 9.55
N GLY A 102 -4.50 2.46 9.18
CA GLY A 102 -5.14 3.35 10.13
C GLY A 102 -6.66 3.36 9.94
N VAL A 103 -7.38 3.65 11.02
CA VAL A 103 -8.83 3.85 10.98
C VAL A 103 -9.14 5.29 11.35
N LEU A 104 -9.76 6.00 10.41
CA LEU A 104 -10.34 7.31 10.65
C LEU A 104 -11.78 7.14 11.13
N VAL A 105 -12.16 7.90 12.15
CA VAL A 105 -13.52 7.89 12.73
C VAL A 105 -14.10 9.28 12.64
N TYR A 106 -15.36 9.39 12.22
CA TYR A 106 -16.06 10.68 12.11
C TYR A 106 -17.54 10.57 12.49
N SER A 107 -18.14 11.67 12.98
CA SER A 107 -19.49 11.66 13.56
C SER A 107 -20.57 12.45 12.81
N ASN A 108 -20.25 13.16 11.71
CA ASN A 108 -21.20 13.97 10.91
C ASN A 108 -20.80 14.04 9.42
N THR A 109 -21.44 14.89 8.58
CA THR A 109 -20.94 15.20 7.23
C THR A 109 -19.49 15.60 7.32
N ASN A 110 -18.70 14.99 6.45
CA ASN A 110 -17.27 14.93 6.64
C ASN A 110 -16.64 16.16 6.00
N ASP A 111 -16.44 17.23 6.78
CA ASP A 111 -15.82 18.50 6.35
C ASP A 111 -14.49 18.29 5.59
N CYS A 112 -13.88 17.14 5.87
CA CYS A 112 -12.59 16.67 5.44
C CYS A 112 -12.62 15.89 4.10
N PHE A 113 -13.72 15.21 3.80
CA PHE A 113 -13.91 14.49 2.52
C PHE A 113 -14.73 15.30 1.50
N ASP A 114 -15.59 16.21 1.98
CA ASP A 114 -16.38 17.12 1.13
C ASP A 114 -15.50 18.21 0.48
N LYS A 115 -14.36 18.54 1.09
CA LYS A 115 -13.30 19.36 0.48
C LYS A 115 -12.31 18.44 -0.22
N SER A 116 -12.70 17.97 -1.40
CA SER A 116 -11.93 17.04 -2.22
C SER A 116 -10.46 17.49 -2.33
N ASN A 117 -9.56 16.59 -1.91
CA ASN A 117 -8.09 16.61 -2.01
C ASN A 117 -7.27 16.80 -0.71
N GLU A 118 -7.89 16.90 0.48
CA GLU A 118 -7.14 17.12 1.73
C GLU A 118 -7.29 16.01 2.79
N ILE A 119 -7.50 14.75 2.39
CA ILE A 119 -7.52 13.59 3.30
C ILE A 119 -6.27 13.57 4.21
N ASP A 120 -5.11 13.97 3.66
CA ASP A 120 -3.85 14.04 4.41
C ASP A 120 -3.94 15.00 5.62
N LYS A 121 -4.75 16.06 5.55
CA LYS A 121 -4.98 16.94 6.70
C LYS A 121 -5.83 16.29 7.78
N CYS A 122 -6.73 15.40 7.40
CA CYS A 122 -7.60 14.69 8.33
C CYS A 122 -6.82 13.67 9.18
N LEU A 123 -5.71 13.15 8.63
CA LEU A 123 -4.76 12.31 9.38
C LEU A 123 -4.03 13.06 10.50
N LEU A 124 -4.02 14.40 10.47
CA LEU A 124 -3.38 15.22 11.51
C LEU A 124 -4.29 15.45 12.71
N ASN A 125 -5.60 15.23 12.57
CA ASN A 125 -6.56 15.46 13.64
C ASN A 125 -6.41 14.41 14.74
N THR A 126 -6.21 14.87 15.97
CA THR A 126 -6.10 14.00 17.14
C THR A 126 -7.46 13.79 17.81
N TYR A 127 -7.54 12.79 18.69
CA TYR A 127 -8.70 12.60 19.56
C TYR A 127 -9.04 13.86 20.38
N GLU A 128 -8.03 14.58 20.87
CA GLU A 128 -8.25 15.80 21.66
C GLU A 128 -8.85 16.93 20.81
N ASP A 129 -8.44 17.05 19.54
CA ASP A 129 -9.03 18.02 18.61
C ASP A 129 -10.50 17.70 18.33
N TRP A 130 -10.81 16.42 18.15
CA TRP A 130 -12.18 15.95 17.97
C TRP A 130 -13.04 16.16 19.22
N LYS A 131 -12.52 15.82 20.41
CA LYS A 131 -13.19 16.01 21.70
C LYS A 131 -13.45 17.48 22.01
N ALA A 132 -12.53 18.35 21.62
CA ALA A 132 -12.68 19.81 21.70
C ALA A 132 -13.58 20.39 20.60
N LYS A 133 -14.18 19.55 19.73
CA LYS A 133 -15.03 19.94 18.59
C LYS A 133 -14.34 20.86 17.58
N LYS A 134 -13.00 20.79 17.49
CA LYS A 134 -12.22 21.53 16.47
C LYS A 134 -12.27 20.86 15.11
N CYS A 135 -12.53 19.55 15.07
CA CYS A 135 -12.66 18.75 13.87
C CYS A 135 -13.75 17.67 14.04
N SER A 136 -14.35 17.26 12.93
CA SER A 136 -15.39 16.22 12.88
C SER A 136 -14.83 14.80 12.68
N THR A 137 -13.51 14.68 12.48
CA THR A 137 -12.79 13.43 12.18
C THR A 137 -11.51 13.36 13.01
N PHE A 138 -11.08 12.16 13.42
CA PHE A 138 -9.76 11.91 14.00
C PHE A 138 -9.20 10.54 13.60
N LEU A 139 -7.87 10.41 13.65
CA LEU A 139 -7.18 9.13 13.49
C LEU A 139 -7.27 8.34 14.80
N ALA A 140 -8.14 7.32 14.83
CA ALA A 140 -8.42 6.56 16.04
C ALA A 140 -7.31 5.56 16.35
N VAL A 141 -6.82 4.85 15.33
CA VAL A 141 -5.77 3.84 15.51
C VAL A 141 -4.83 3.80 14.31
N VAL A 142 -3.60 3.37 14.57
CA VAL A 142 -2.67 2.84 13.59
C VAL A 142 -2.18 1.49 14.11
N LYS A 143 -2.30 0.47 13.27
CA LYS A 143 -1.93 -0.91 13.62
C LYS A 143 -1.05 -1.49 12.53
N LYS A 144 -0.08 -2.28 12.95
CA LYS A 144 0.72 -3.06 12.01
C LYS A 144 -0.11 -4.25 11.52
N GLN A 145 -0.03 -4.53 10.22
CA GLN A 145 -0.69 -5.70 9.65
C GLN A 145 -0.15 -6.97 10.33
N GLY A 146 -1.06 -7.87 10.73
CA GLY A 146 -0.70 -9.15 11.36
C GLY A 146 -0.36 -9.12 12.86
N GLU A 147 -0.30 -7.94 13.52
CA GLU A 147 -0.03 -7.84 14.98
C GLU A 147 -1.28 -7.93 15.87
N THR A 148 -2.43 -8.34 15.33
CA THR A 148 -3.65 -8.50 16.14
C THR A 148 -3.66 -9.85 16.84
N GLY A 149 -4.05 -9.90 18.11
CA GLY A 149 -4.28 -11.13 18.90
C GLY A 149 -5.44 -12.02 18.41
N SER A 150 -5.80 -11.90 17.14
CA SER A 150 -6.77 -12.72 16.45
C SER A 150 -6.19 -14.11 16.22
N ARG A 151 -6.92 -15.15 16.64
CA ARG A 151 -6.56 -16.55 16.41
C ARG A 151 -6.66 -16.97 14.94
N ASN A 152 -7.24 -16.12 14.09
CA ASN A 152 -7.44 -16.36 12.67
C ASN A 152 -6.50 -15.49 11.83
N VAL A 153 -5.63 -16.13 11.06
CA VAL A 153 -4.66 -15.50 10.13
C VAL A 153 -5.35 -14.61 9.07
N GLN A 154 -6.65 -14.82 8.84
CA GLN A 154 -7.43 -14.13 7.80
C GLN A 154 -8.07 -12.82 8.28
N THR A 155 -8.21 -12.59 9.59
CA THR A 155 -8.94 -11.42 10.13
C THR A 155 -8.16 -10.69 11.20
N GLN A 156 -8.26 -9.37 11.17
CA GLN A 156 -7.64 -8.45 12.13
C GLN A 156 -8.73 -7.78 12.95
N THR A 157 -8.62 -7.88 14.27
CA THR A 157 -9.56 -7.27 15.20
C THR A 157 -8.99 -5.94 15.69
N THR A 158 -9.75 -4.86 15.49
CA THR A 158 -9.40 -3.51 15.90
C THR A 158 -10.47 -2.95 16.81
N ILE A 159 -10.11 -2.56 18.02
CA ILE A 159 -11.04 -1.90 18.96
C ILE A 159 -10.84 -0.40 18.82
N ILE A 160 -11.93 0.34 18.63
CA ILE A 160 -11.97 1.80 18.61
C ILE A 160 -12.54 2.29 19.94
N GLY A 161 -11.86 3.22 20.60
CA GLY A 161 -12.22 3.74 21.92
C GLY A 161 -11.68 2.94 23.10
N ASP A 162 -10.54 2.25 22.96
CA ASP A 162 -9.93 1.42 24.02
C ASP A 162 -8.83 2.13 24.83
N GLU A 163 -8.65 3.44 24.65
CA GLU A 163 -7.64 4.28 25.30
C GLU A 163 -6.18 3.93 24.97
N THR A 164 -5.94 3.07 23.98
CA THR A 164 -4.57 2.78 23.52
C THR A 164 -3.93 3.99 22.83
N VAL A 165 -2.60 4.05 22.84
CA VAL A 165 -1.84 5.15 22.25
C VAL A 165 -0.80 4.60 21.29
N TRP A 166 -0.72 5.19 20.10
CA TRP A 166 0.32 4.91 19.11
C TRP A 166 1.03 6.22 18.72
N ASN A 167 2.33 6.33 18.99
CA ASN A 167 3.13 7.52 18.66
C ASN A 167 2.47 8.87 19.06
N GLY A 168 1.78 8.90 20.21
CA GLY A 168 1.07 10.09 20.70
C GLY A 168 -0.37 10.24 20.20
N TYR A 169 -0.81 9.44 19.23
CA TYR A 169 -2.22 9.38 18.81
C TYR A 169 -3.00 8.48 19.77
N ARG A 170 -3.97 9.07 20.47
CA ARG A 170 -4.84 8.38 21.43
C ARG A 170 -6.09 7.83 20.72
N ASN A 171 -6.40 6.56 20.96
CA ASN A 171 -7.66 5.90 20.63
C ASN A 171 -8.69 6.12 21.74
N GLY A 172 -9.06 7.38 21.98
CA GLY A 172 -9.86 7.74 23.15
C GLY A 172 -11.32 7.30 23.04
N GLU A 173 -11.98 7.19 24.18
CA GLU A 173 -13.38 6.76 24.29
C GLU A 173 -14.34 7.62 23.45
N LEU A 174 -15.35 6.96 22.89
CA LEU A 174 -16.38 7.60 22.07
C LEU A 174 -17.57 8.07 22.93
N ASP A 175 -18.28 9.07 22.43
CA ASP A 175 -19.55 9.51 23.03
C ASP A 175 -20.60 8.41 22.89
N ALA A 176 -21.21 8.02 24.00
CA ALA A 176 -22.12 6.88 24.02
C ALA A 176 -23.42 7.03 23.22
N LYS A 177 -23.77 8.27 22.88
CA LYS A 177 -24.92 8.59 22.03
C LYS A 177 -24.50 9.10 20.64
N GLY A 178 -23.20 9.06 20.35
CA GLY A 178 -22.65 9.45 19.06
C GLY A 178 -22.99 8.44 17.98
N ILE A 179 -23.20 8.96 16.77
CA ILE A 179 -23.29 8.15 15.55
C ILE A 179 -21.97 8.31 14.83
N TYR A 180 -21.32 7.21 14.49
CA TYR A 180 -19.99 7.20 13.87
C TYR A 180 -20.03 6.47 12.53
N LYS A 181 -19.14 6.89 11.62
CA LYS A 181 -18.94 6.30 10.30
C LYS A 181 -17.45 6.13 10.02
#